data_AF-A0A3D3JRN0-F1
#
_entry.id   AF-A0A3D3JRN0-F1
#
_cell.length_a   1.000
_cell.length_b   1.000
_cell.length_c   1.000
_cell.angle_alpha   90.00
_cell.angle_beta   90.00
_cell.angle_gamma   90.00
#
_symmetry.space_group_name_H-M   'P 1'
#
loop_
_entity.id
_entity.type
_entity.pdbx_description
1 polymer ?
#
loop_
_entity_poly.entity_id
_entity_poly.type
_entity_poly.pdbx_seq_one_letter_code
_entity_poly.pdbx_strand_id
1 'polypeptide(L)' 'MKPEWKTILPLLHDTHCHVNLYPDPDGVREQIAIDCMQVVHVTTSPAEYAECAAAKGATVELAPGLIPQDIGELAPQLD' A
#
# COMPACT_ATOMS: atom_id res chain seq x y z
N MET A 1 13.02 38.20 18.57
CA MET A 1 12.05 37.23 18.03
C MET A 1 12.76 35.89 17.92
N LYS A 2 12.24 34.83 18.56
CA LYS A 2 12.75 33.47 18.34
C LYS A 2 12.12 32.94 17.05
N PRO A 3 12.85 32.19 16.19
CA PRO A 3 12.24 31.59 15.02
C PRO A 3 11.21 30.56 15.49
N GLU A 4 9.97 30.67 15.00
CA GLU A 4 8.99 29.60 15.09
C GLU A 4 9.44 28.49 14.13
N TRP A 5 10.06 27.45 14.67
CA TRP A 5 10.34 26.23 13.93
C TRP A 5 8.97 25.61 13.66
N LYS A 6 8.41 25.83 12.46
CA LYS A 6 7.31 24.99 11.98
C LYS A 6 7.85 23.56 12.03
N THR A 7 7.37 22.78 12.98
CA THR A 7 7.69 21.36 13.06
C THR A 7 7.12 20.71 11.81
N ILE A 8 7.94 20.60 10.76
CA ILE A 8 7.65 19.72 9.64
C ILE A 8 7.80 18.33 10.24
N LEU A 9 6.66 17.74 10.63
CA LEU A 9 6.66 16.32 10.99
C LEU A 9 7.14 15.56 9.74
N PRO A 10 8.15 14.69 9.86
CA PRO A 10 8.59 13.90 8.72
C PRO A 10 7.39 13.09 8.21
N LEU A 11 7.18 13.13 6.90
CA LEU A 11 6.20 12.31 6.22
C LEU A 11 6.52 10.84 6.53
N LEU A 12 5.61 10.14 7.19
CA LEU A 12 5.79 8.72 7.49
C LEU A 12 5.53 7.91 6.22
N HIS A 13 6.50 7.06 5.86
CA HIS A 13 6.42 6.20 4.70
C HIS A 13 6.44 4.73 5.14
N ASP A 14 5.32 4.02 4.93
CA ASP A 14 5.26 2.57 5.08
C ASP A 14 5.61 1.91 3.74
N THR A 15 6.82 1.38 3.64
CA THR A 15 7.30 0.81 2.39
C THR A 15 6.78 -0.60 2.11
N HIS A 16 5.96 -1.19 2.99
CA HIS A 16 5.45 -2.55 2.81
C HIS A 16 4.23 -2.84 3.68
N CYS A 17 3.03 -2.77 3.07
CA CYS A 17 1.79 -3.17 3.75
C CYS A 17 0.82 -3.91 2.83
N HIS A 18 -0.03 -4.76 3.42
CA HIS A 18 -1.10 -5.45 2.72
C HIS A 18 -2.45 -4.82 3.10
N VAL A 19 -2.79 -3.70 2.46
CA VAL A 19 -4.01 -2.92 2.78
C VAL A 19 -5.27 -3.76 2.58
N ASN A 20 -5.30 -4.63 1.58
CA ASN A 20 -6.45 -5.47 1.28
C ASN A 20 -6.70 -6.61 2.25
N LEU A 21 -5.75 -6.93 3.12
CA LEU A 21 -5.92 -7.98 4.12
C LEU A 21 -6.54 -7.46 5.43
N TYR A 22 -6.77 -6.16 5.55
CA TYR A 22 -7.52 -5.59 6.67
C TYR A 22 -9.02 -5.88 6.53
N PRO A 23 -9.78 -5.97 7.65
CA PRO A 23 -11.23 -6.16 7.59
C PRO A 23 -11.99 -5.04 6.87
N ASP A 24 -11.43 -3.82 6.84
CA ASP A 24 -11.96 -2.65 6.14
C ASP A 24 -10.84 -1.93 5.37
N PRO A 25 -10.52 -2.39 4.15
CA PRO A 25 -9.44 -1.80 3.35
C PRO A 25 -9.70 -0.34 2.95
N ASP A 26 -10.96 0.05 2.76
CA ASP A 26 -11.32 1.41 2.34
C ASP A 26 -11.15 2.40 3.49
N GLY A 27 -11.59 2.04 4.71
CA GLY A 27 -11.32 2.83 5.90
C GLY A 27 -9.82 3.01 6.17
N VAL A 28 -9.00 1.98 5.90
CA VAL A 28 -7.54 2.10 6.00
C VAL A 28 -6.97 3.09 4.98
N ARG A 29 -7.44 3.08 3.72
CA ARG A 29 -7.02 4.05 2.69
C ARG A 29 -7.39 5.48 3.06
N GLU A 30 -8.60 5.68 3.59
CA GLU A 30 -9.04 7.00 4.08
C GLU A 30 -8.12 7.49 5.21
N GLN A 31 -7.80 6.61 6.16
CA GLN A 31 -6.93 6.96 7.28
C GLN A 31 -5.50 7.29 6.83
N ILE A 32 -4.94 6.55 5.87
CA ILE A 32 -3.62 6.87 5.25
C ILE A 32 -3.61 8.29 4.68
N ALA A 33 -4.70 8.70 4.01
CA ALA A 33 -4.83 10.04 3.45
C ALA A 33 -4.94 11.12 4.55
N ILE A 34 -5.72 10.87 5.61
CA ILE A 34 -5.89 11.77 6.75
C ILE A 34 -4.57 11.98 7.49
N ASP A 35 -3.85 10.90 7.75
CA ASP A 35 -2.57 10.92 8.49
C ASP A 35 -1.40 11.41 7.64
N CYS A 36 -1.66 11.76 6.36
CA CYS A 36 -0.65 12.18 5.41
C CYS A 36 0.49 11.15 5.32
N MET A 37 0.17 9.87 5.26
CA MET A 37 1.16 8.80 5.09
C MET A 37 1.36 8.48 3.61
N GLN A 38 2.57 8.05 3.26
CA GLN A 38 2.82 7.37 2.00
C GLN A 38 2.95 5.88 2.26
N VAL A 39 2.31 5.06 1.42
CA VAL A 39 2.38 3.61 1.56
C VAL A 39 2.70 2.93 0.24
N VAL A 40 3.39 1.80 0.32
CA VAL A 40 3.52 0.84 -0.76
C VAL A 40 2.66 -0.38 -0.42
N HIS A 41 1.50 -0.46 -1.07
CA HIS A 41 0.61 -1.61 -0.97
C HIS A 41 1.18 -2.75 -1.83
N VAL A 42 1.66 -3.80 -1.15
CA VAL A 42 2.11 -5.04 -1.79
C VAL A 42 0.95 -6.01 -1.97
N THR A 43 0.77 -6.51 -3.19
CA THR A 43 -0.22 -7.56 -3.45
C THR A 43 0.41 -8.93 -3.29
N THR A 44 -0.41 -9.95 -3.06
CA THR A 44 0.01 -11.35 -2.90
C THR A 44 -0.03 -12.12 -4.21
N SER A 45 -0.82 -11.65 -5.18
CA SER A 45 -0.95 -12.23 -6.51
C SER A 45 -1.10 -11.17 -7.62
N PRO A 46 -0.92 -11.56 -8.90
CA PRO A 46 -1.25 -10.73 -10.05
C PRO A 46 -2.76 -10.39 -10.16
N ALA A 47 -3.63 -11.29 -9.73
CA ALA A 47 -5.08 -11.07 -9.75
C ALA A 47 -5.47 -9.94 -8.78
N GLU A 48 -4.95 -10.01 -7.54
CA GLU A 48 -5.14 -8.94 -6.55
C GLU A 48 -4.56 -7.60 -7.05
N TYR A 49 -3.41 -7.62 -7.73
CA TYR A 49 -2.84 -6.40 -8.33
C TYR A 49 -3.81 -5.74 -9.33
N ALA A 50 -4.47 -6.53 -10.17
CA ALA A 50 -5.45 -6.02 -11.12
C ALA A 50 -6.67 -5.41 -10.41
N GLU A 51 -7.15 -6.03 -9.34
CA GLU A 51 -8.27 -5.52 -8.52
C GLU A 51 -7.89 -4.23 -7.79
N CYS A 52 -6.64 -4.11 -7.34
CA CYS A 52 -6.13 -2.95 -6.61
C CYS A 52 -5.71 -1.77 -7.50
N ALA A 53 -5.73 -1.91 -8.82
CA ALA A 53 -5.20 -0.88 -9.72
C ALA A 53 -5.88 0.49 -9.50
N ALA A 54 -7.16 0.49 -9.14
CA ALA A 54 -7.92 1.71 -8.83
C ALA A 54 -7.52 2.38 -7.49
N ALA A 55 -6.90 1.63 -6.58
CA ALA A 55 -6.45 2.16 -5.28
C ALA A 55 -5.11 2.92 -5.37
N LYS A 56 -4.41 2.86 -6.52
CA LYS A 56 -3.19 3.63 -6.73
C LYS A 56 -3.50 5.13 -6.78
N GLY A 57 -2.76 5.92 -6.02
CA GLY A 57 -2.99 7.36 -5.91
C GLY A 57 -1.82 8.13 -5.31
N ALA A 58 -2.05 9.36 -4.87
CA ALA A 58 -1.00 10.25 -4.36
C ALA A 58 -0.33 9.76 -3.07
N THR A 59 -1.03 8.96 -2.27
CA THR A 59 -0.57 8.42 -0.99
C THR A 59 -0.35 6.92 -1.01
N VAL A 60 -0.78 6.22 -2.06
CA VAL A 60 -0.73 4.76 -2.19
C VAL A 60 -0.05 4.39 -3.51
N GLU A 61 1.16 3.85 -3.42
CA GLU A 61 1.79 3.13 -4.51
C GLU A 61 1.42 1.65 -4.45
N LEU A 62 1.41 0.99 -5.61
CA LEU A 62 1.06 -0.42 -5.73
C LEU A 62 2.28 -1.21 -6.23
N ALA A 63 2.62 -2.28 -5.52
CA ALA A 63 3.69 -3.19 -5.89
C ALA A 63 3.08 -4.56 -6.27
N PRO A 64 3.31 -5.06 -7.50
CA PRO A 64 2.87 -6.39 -7.88
C PRO A 64 3.68 -7.41 -7.10
N GLY A 65 2.99 -8.33 -6.42
CA GLY A 65 3.63 -9.45 -5.76
C GLY A 65 3.12 -10.79 -6.27
N LEU A 66 4.00 -11.77 -6.15
CA LEU A 66 3.70 -13.19 -6.14
C LEU A 66 4.50 -13.75 -4.97
N ILE A 67 3.82 -14.04 -3.86
CA ILE A 67 4.54 -14.41 -2.64
C ILE A 67 5.17 -15.80 -2.79
N PRO A 68 6.44 -16.02 -2.35
CA PRO A 68 7.13 -17.28 -2.57
C PRO A 68 6.39 -18.53 -2.07
N GLN A 69 5.59 -18.36 -1.02
CA GLN A 69 4.76 -19.40 -0.43
C GLN A 69 3.73 -19.96 -1.43
N ASP A 70 3.23 -19.11 -2.34
CA ASP A 70 2.13 -19.45 -3.25
C ASP A 70 2.62 -19.68 -4.70
N ILE A 71 3.92 -19.47 -4.97
CA ILE A 71 4.51 -19.69 -6.30
C ILE A 71 4.22 -21.11 -6.81
N GLY A 72 4.29 -22.12 -5.95
CA GLY A 72 4.03 -23.51 -6.37
C GLY A 72 2.60 -23.75 -6.88
N GLU A 73 1.62 -23.01 -6.36
CA GLU A 73 0.21 -23.14 -6.71
C GLU A 73 -0.22 -22.18 -7.84
N LEU A 74 0.32 -20.97 -7.84
CA LEU A 74 -0.11 -19.88 -8.72
C LEU A 74 0.77 -19.69 -9.97
N ALA A 75 2.01 -20.21 -9.99
CA ALA A 75 2.86 -20.13 -11.18
C ALA A 75 2.26 -20.77 -12.45
N PRO A 76 1.51 -21.89 -12.39
CA PRO A 76 0.90 -22.49 -13.58
C PRO A 76 -0.28 -21.69 -14.17
N GLN A 77 -0.79 -20.67 -13.48
CA GLN A 77 -1.90 -19.84 -13.95
C GLN A 77 -1.43 -18.67 -14.84
N LEU A 78 -0.13 -18.63 -15.15
CA LEU A 78 0.51 -17.58 -15.96
C LEU A 78 0.81 -18.02 -17.41
N ASP A 79 0.25 -19.15 -17.86
CA ASP A 79 0.36 -19.67 -19.23
C ASP A 79 -0.82 -19.26 -20.12
#